data_AF-A0A452XH88-F1
#
_entry.id   AF-A0A452XH88-F1
#
_cell.length_a   1.000
_cell.length_b   1.000
_cell.length_c   1.000
_cell.angle_alpha   90.00
_cell.angle_beta   90.00
_cell.angle_gamma   90.00
#
_symmetry.space_group_name_H-M   'P 1'
#
loop_
_entity.id
_entity.type
_entity.pdbx_description
1 polymer ?
#
loop_
_entity_poly.entity_id
_entity_poly.type
_entity_poly.pdbx_seq_one_letter_code
_entity_poly.pdbx_strand_id
1 'polypeptide(L)'
;PAAAMSSGIIPRSLMPREVTGDPVGEVRAVSGMHERKAEMARFADAFIALPGGYGTLEELLEVITWAQLGIHKKPVGLLNVDGFYDPLLSFIDVAVNEGFITQEARQIIISAPTAKELVKKLEDYVPEYEIGLVWEDQDQIPSNSLVPEPLETPAITSS
;
A
#
# COMPACT_ATOMS: atom_id res chain seq x y z
N PRO A 1 -5.47 -0.72 -32.59
CA PRO A 1 -5.29 -0.74 -31.13
C PRO A 1 -5.96 0.48 -30.50
N ALA A 2 -6.91 0.29 -29.58
CA ALA A 2 -7.36 1.41 -28.75
C ALA A 2 -6.16 1.88 -27.91
N ALA A 3 -5.88 3.18 -27.89
CA ALA A 3 -4.84 3.73 -27.02
C ALA A 3 -5.24 3.43 -25.57
N ALA A 4 -4.37 2.72 -24.84
CA ALA A 4 -4.58 2.53 -23.41
C ALA A 4 -4.54 3.91 -22.74
N MET A 5 -5.58 4.25 -21.98
CA MET A 5 -5.56 5.46 -21.15
C MET A 5 -4.65 5.20 -19.95
N SER A 6 -3.63 6.02 -19.79
CA SER A 6 -2.76 6.04 -18.61
C SER A 6 -3.04 7.29 -17.79
N SER A 7 -3.14 7.13 -16.47
CA SER A 7 -3.30 8.22 -15.50
C SER A 7 -2.19 8.12 -14.46
N GLY A 8 -1.30 9.09 -14.43
CA GLY A 8 -0.25 9.23 -13.42
C GLY A 8 -0.69 10.15 -12.28
N ILE A 9 -0.30 9.83 -11.04
CA ILE A 9 -0.51 10.68 -9.86
C ILE A 9 0.86 10.97 -9.24
N ILE A 10 1.21 12.25 -9.13
CA ILE A 10 2.54 12.67 -8.70
C ILE A 10 2.47 13.85 -7.70
N PRO A 11 3.26 13.84 -6.61
CA PRO A 11 3.41 15.01 -5.76
C PRO A 11 4.07 16.16 -6.53
N ARG A 12 3.56 17.38 -6.37
CA ARG A 12 4.13 18.57 -7.04
C ARG A 12 5.62 18.75 -6.79
N SER A 13 6.12 18.35 -5.61
CA SER A 13 7.54 18.43 -5.25
C SER A 13 8.44 17.47 -6.04
N LEU A 14 7.90 16.38 -6.60
CA LEU A 14 8.67 15.37 -7.33
C LEU A 14 8.61 15.56 -8.85
N MET A 15 7.68 16.36 -9.37
CA MET A 15 7.54 16.61 -10.81
C MET A 15 8.85 17.02 -11.51
N PRO A 16 9.70 17.91 -10.97
CA PRO A 16 10.94 18.31 -11.66
C PRO A 16 11.99 17.21 -11.76
N ARG A 17 11.86 16.14 -10.95
CA ARG A 17 12.84 15.05 -10.86
C ARG A 17 12.39 13.78 -11.54
N GLU A 18 11.10 13.47 -11.49
CA GLU A 18 10.56 12.17 -11.92
C GLU A 18 9.83 12.23 -13.26
N VAL A 19 9.35 13.40 -13.69
CA VAL A 19 8.75 13.55 -15.02
C VAL A 19 9.85 13.98 -15.99
N THR A 20 10.42 13.00 -16.70
CA THR A 20 11.34 13.27 -17.81
C THR A 20 10.62 13.05 -19.14
N GLY A 21 10.47 14.11 -19.93
CA GLY A 21 9.76 14.08 -21.21
C GLY A 21 8.25 14.32 -21.11
N ASP A 22 7.55 14.17 -22.24
CA ASP A 22 6.10 14.33 -22.30
C ASP A 22 5.42 13.11 -21.64
N PRO A 23 4.48 13.32 -20.70
CA PRO A 23 3.80 12.22 -20.04
C PRO A 23 2.96 11.43 -21.04
N VAL A 24 2.98 10.11 -20.89
CA VAL A 24 2.04 9.25 -21.58
C VAL A 24 0.72 9.30 -20.80
N GLY A 25 -0.30 9.94 -21.38
CA GLY A 25 -1.63 10.07 -20.79
C GLY A 25 -1.78 11.26 -19.83
N GLU A 26 -2.77 11.19 -18.95
CA GLU A 26 -3.09 12.27 -18.00
C GLU A 26 -2.19 12.19 -16.77
N VAL A 27 -1.73 13.33 -16.25
CA VAL A 27 -0.97 13.39 -15.00
C VAL A 27 -1.64 14.37 -14.05
N ARG A 28 -2.04 13.85 -12.87
CA ARG A 28 -2.62 14.63 -11.79
C ARG A 28 -1.56 14.94 -10.74
N ALA A 29 -1.32 16.23 -10.53
CA ALA A 29 -0.40 16.71 -9.51
C ALA A 29 -1.12 16.89 -8.16
N VAL A 30 -0.59 16.29 -7.10
CA VAL A 30 -1.15 16.33 -5.73
C VAL A 30 -0.23 17.07 -4.75
N SER A 31 -0.75 17.41 -3.57
CA SER A 31 -0.03 18.22 -2.57
C SER A 31 1.13 17.49 -1.89
N GLY A 32 1.05 16.16 -1.76
CA GLY A 32 2.07 15.36 -1.08
C GLY A 32 1.92 13.85 -1.28
N MET A 33 2.81 13.08 -0.63
CA MET A 33 2.85 11.62 -0.76
C MET A 33 1.59 10.92 -0.22
N HIS A 34 1.04 11.37 0.91
CA HIS A 34 -0.16 10.76 1.47
C HIS A 34 -1.36 10.90 0.54
N GLU A 35 -1.58 12.08 -0.03
CA GLU A 35 -2.64 12.31 -1.03
C GLU A 35 -2.40 11.48 -2.29
N ARG A 36 -1.13 11.38 -2.74
CA ARG A 36 -0.76 10.55 -3.89
C ARG A 36 -1.21 9.11 -3.70
N LYS A 37 -0.84 8.50 -2.57
CA LYS A 37 -1.13 7.09 -2.27
C LYS A 37 -2.63 6.85 -2.06
N ALA A 38 -3.32 7.76 -1.38
CA ALA A 38 -4.77 7.70 -1.20
C ALA A 38 -5.53 7.77 -2.54
N GLU A 39 -5.17 8.70 -3.42
CA GLU A 39 -5.81 8.83 -4.74
C GLU A 39 -5.48 7.63 -5.63
N MET A 40 -4.23 7.15 -5.64
CA MET A 40 -3.85 5.91 -6.36
C MET A 40 -4.69 4.72 -5.91
N ALA A 41 -4.83 4.54 -4.59
CA ALA A 41 -5.64 3.46 -4.05
C ALA A 41 -7.12 3.62 -4.32
N ARG A 42 -7.64 4.84 -4.41
CA ARG A 42 -9.06 5.09 -4.74
C ARG A 42 -9.41 4.66 -6.16
N PHE A 43 -8.57 4.97 -7.13
CA PHE A 43 -8.83 4.69 -8.56
C PHE A 43 -8.37 3.32 -9.05
N ALA A 44 -7.51 2.63 -8.29
CA ALA A 44 -7.04 1.30 -8.67
C ALA A 44 -8.11 0.23 -8.43
N ASP A 45 -8.22 -0.77 -9.32
CA ASP A 45 -8.96 -2.00 -9.06
C ASP A 45 -8.05 -3.11 -8.50
N ALA A 46 -6.75 -3.01 -8.78
CA ALA A 46 -5.70 -3.91 -8.32
C ALA A 46 -4.38 -3.15 -8.18
N PHE A 47 -3.47 -3.67 -7.35
CA PHE A 47 -2.12 -3.15 -7.21
C PHE A 47 -1.12 -4.14 -7.78
N ILE A 48 -0.13 -3.67 -8.55
CA ILE A 48 0.95 -4.52 -9.07
C ILE A 48 2.29 -3.85 -8.77
N ALA A 49 3.18 -4.57 -8.08
CA ALA A 49 4.57 -4.17 -7.93
C ALA A 49 5.45 -4.87 -8.99
N LEU A 50 6.20 -4.05 -9.71
CA LEU A 50 7.29 -4.46 -10.60
C LEU A 50 8.60 -4.44 -9.81
N PRO A 51 9.65 -5.18 -10.23
CA PRO A 51 10.97 -5.11 -9.60
C PRO A 51 11.43 -3.66 -9.39
N GLY A 52 11.79 -3.33 -8.16
CA GLY A 52 12.04 -1.95 -7.74
C GLY A 52 12.78 -1.86 -6.42
N GLY A 53 13.10 -0.63 -6.02
CA GLY A 53 13.84 -0.33 -4.78
C GLY A 53 12.92 0.03 -3.61
N TYR A 54 13.45 0.83 -2.69
CA TYR A 54 12.74 1.21 -1.45
C TYR A 54 11.38 1.87 -1.69
N GLY A 55 11.26 2.74 -2.70
CA GLY A 55 9.96 3.38 -3.01
C GLY A 55 8.88 2.37 -3.35
N THR A 56 9.20 1.39 -4.20
CA THR A 56 8.26 0.31 -4.55
C THR A 56 7.92 -0.57 -3.36
N LEU A 57 8.91 -0.90 -2.52
CA LEU A 57 8.67 -1.71 -1.31
C LEU A 57 7.80 -0.97 -0.29
N GLU A 58 8.00 0.33 -0.10
CA GLU A 58 7.19 1.15 0.80
C GLU A 58 5.73 1.19 0.35
N GLU A 59 5.49 1.49 -0.93
CA GLU A 59 4.13 1.50 -1.52
C GLU A 59 3.47 0.12 -1.45
N LEU A 60 4.23 -0.95 -1.74
CA LEU A 60 3.75 -2.32 -1.68
C LEU A 60 3.32 -2.73 -0.27
N LEU A 61 4.17 -2.50 0.74
CA LEU A 61 3.88 -2.90 2.11
C LEU A 61 2.71 -2.10 2.70
N GLU A 62 2.52 -0.84 2.30
CA GLU A 62 1.37 -0.05 2.72
C GLU A 62 0.05 -0.63 2.21
N VAL A 63 -0.05 -0.97 0.91
CA VAL A 63 -1.29 -1.56 0.37
C VAL A 63 -1.57 -2.97 0.90
N ILE A 64 -0.52 -3.76 1.20
CA ILE A 64 -0.69 -5.04 1.91
C ILE A 64 -1.25 -4.80 3.32
N THR A 65 -0.73 -3.81 4.03
CA THR A 65 -1.19 -3.46 5.37
C THR A 65 -2.64 -2.98 5.34
N TRP A 66 -3.03 -2.16 4.36
CA TRP A 66 -4.42 -1.71 4.20
C TRP A 66 -5.38 -2.85 3.87
N ALA A 67 -4.95 -3.83 3.07
CA ALA A 67 -5.72 -5.05 2.84
C ALA A 67 -5.89 -5.86 4.13
N GLN A 68 -4.81 -6.06 4.89
CA GLN A 68 -4.83 -6.79 6.16
C GLN A 68 -5.73 -6.09 7.20
N LEU A 69 -5.75 -4.75 7.19
CA LEU A 69 -6.60 -3.92 8.03
C LEU A 69 -8.06 -3.86 7.53
N GLY A 70 -8.34 -4.28 6.31
CA GLY A 70 -9.70 -4.25 5.74
C GLY A 70 -10.15 -2.94 5.15
N ILE A 71 -9.22 -2.02 4.98
CA ILE A 71 -9.46 -0.72 4.34
C ILE A 71 -9.81 -0.92 2.85
N HIS A 72 -9.31 -1.99 2.23
CA HIS A 72 -9.75 -2.43 0.91
C HIS A 72 -9.70 -3.95 0.77
N LYS A 73 -10.34 -4.45 -0.30
CA LYS A 73 -10.30 -5.87 -0.69
C LYS A 73 -9.71 -6.11 -2.10
N LYS A 74 -9.04 -5.11 -2.63
CA LYS A 74 -8.40 -5.12 -3.97
C LYS A 74 -7.20 -6.08 -3.96
N PRO A 75 -6.98 -6.88 -5.01
CA PRO A 75 -5.86 -7.80 -5.07
C PRO A 75 -4.52 -7.08 -5.18
N VAL A 76 -3.48 -7.66 -4.56
CA VAL A 76 -2.10 -7.15 -4.59
C VAL A 76 -1.20 -8.17 -5.28
N GLY A 77 -0.62 -7.77 -6.41
CA GLY A 77 0.19 -8.60 -7.29
C GLY A 77 1.68 -8.26 -7.26
N LEU A 78 2.53 -9.28 -7.30
CA LEU A 78 3.97 -9.17 -7.55
C LEU A 78 4.31 -9.79 -8.90
N LEU A 79 4.87 -9.00 -9.81
CA LEU A 79 5.46 -9.54 -11.03
C LEU A 79 6.86 -10.06 -10.73
N ASN A 80 6.97 -11.35 -10.44
CA ASN A 80 8.17 -12.00 -9.96
C ASN A 80 9.10 -12.45 -11.11
N VAL A 81 9.59 -11.49 -11.88
CA VAL A 81 10.53 -11.74 -13.00
C VAL A 81 11.83 -12.32 -12.45
N ASP A 82 12.28 -13.44 -13.01
CA ASP A 82 13.54 -14.12 -12.65
C ASP A 82 13.72 -14.40 -11.14
N GLY A 83 12.62 -14.53 -10.40
CA GLY A 83 12.65 -14.79 -8.95
C GLY A 83 13.06 -13.58 -8.10
N PHE A 84 12.97 -12.35 -8.63
CA PHE A 84 13.36 -11.12 -7.91
C PHE A 84 12.73 -11.00 -6.51
N TYR A 85 11.47 -11.41 -6.36
CA TYR A 85 10.72 -11.35 -5.10
C TYR A 85 10.79 -12.63 -4.26
N ASP A 86 11.51 -13.68 -4.69
CA ASP A 86 11.63 -14.92 -3.92
C ASP A 86 12.14 -14.69 -2.48
N PRO A 87 13.15 -13.83 -2.23
CA PRO A 87 13.61 -13.55 -0.86
C PRO A 87 12.54 -12.84 -0.02
N LEU A 88 11.76 -11.95 -0.62
CA LEU A 88 10.68 -11.24 0.07
C LEU A 88 9.54 -12.20 0.44
N LEU A 89 9.12 -13.04 -0.50
CA LEU A 89 8.10 -14.06 -0.26
C LEU A 89 8.54 -15.04 0.83
N SER A 90 9.81 -15.45 0.80
CA SER A 90 10.40 -16.32 1.82
C SER A 90 10.42 -15.67 3.21
N PHE A 91 10.74 -14.37 3.28
CA PHE A 91 10.68 -13.61 4.54
C PHE A 91 9.25 -13.55 5.10
N ILE A 92 8.26 -13.33 4.24
CA ILE A 92 6.85 -13.31 4.63
C ILE A 92 6.42 -14.70 5.13
N ASP A 93 6.85 -15.78 4.46
CA ASP A 93 6.57 -17.15 4.91
C ASP A 93 7.16 -17.44 6.30
N VAL A 94 8.36 -16.93 6.60
CA VAL A 94 8.93 -16.99 7.96
C VAL A 94 8.05 -16.23 8.95
N ALA A 95 7.62 -15.00 8.63
CA ALA A 95 6.75 -14.23 9.50
C ALA A 95 5.38 -14.91 9.76
N VAL A 96 4.87 -15.68 8.78
CA VAL A 96 3.68 -16.53 8.97
C VAL A 96 3.97 -17.67 9.95
N ASN A 97 5.07 -18.39 9.74
CA ASN A 97 5.46 -19.53 10.59
C ASN A 97 5.71 -19.12 12.05
N GLU A 98 6.26 -17.93 12.26
CA GLU A 98 6.50 -17.35 13.59
C GLU A 98 5.25 -16.68 14.20
N GLY A 99 4.13 -16.65 13.48
CA GLY A 99 2.85 -16.13 13.97
C GLY A 99 2.70 -14.60 13.94
N PHE A 100 3.59 -13.88 13.26
CA PHE A 100 3.46 -12.43 13.05
C PHE A 100 2.45 -12.07 11.95
N ILE A 101 2.20 -12.98 11.01
CA ILE A 101 1.23 -12.85 9.92
C ILE A 101 0.32 -14.08 9.96
N THR A 102 -0.99 -13.92 9.79
CA THR A 102 -1.90 -15.07 9.74
C THR A 102 -1.81 -15.80 8.39
N GLN A 103 -2.21 -17.08 8.36
CA GLN A 103 -2.20 -17.86 7.12
C GLN A 103 -3.15 -17.27 6.06
N GLU A 104 -4.23 -16.62 6.49
CA GLU A 104 -5.20 -15.92 5.67
C GLU A 104 -4.61 -14.63 5.10
N ALA A 105 -3.94 -13.83 5.95
CA ALA A 105 -3.27 -12.60 5.51
C ALA A 105 -2.14 -12.88 4.51
N ARG A 106 -1.51 -14.07 4.56
CA ARG A 106 -0.53 -14.50 3.56
C ARG A 106 -1.10 -14.59 2.13
N GLN A 107 -2.41 -14.80 1.99
CA GLN A 107 -3.10 -14.89 0.70
C GLN A 107 -3.39 -13.52 0.07
N ILE A 108 -3.11 -12.41 0.78
CA ILE A 108 -3.23 -11.05 0.22
C ILE A 108 -2.32 -10.88 -1.00
N ILE A 109 -1.14 -11.50 -0.98
CA ILE A 109 -0.10 -11.34 -2.00
C ILE A 109 -0.20 -12.47 -3.02
N ILE A 110 -0.43 -12.08 -4.26
CA ILE A 110 -0.42 -12.96 -5.43
C ILE A 110 0.90 -12.72 -6.18
N SER A 111 1.61 -13.78 -6.56
CA SER A 111 2.79 -13.65 -7.41
C SER A 111 2.69 -14.51 -8.66
N ALA A 112 3.32 -14.04 -9.73
CA ALA A 112 3.53 -14.81 -10.95
C ALA A 112 4.77 -14.30 -11.72
N PRO A 113 5.47 -15.17 -12.46
CA PRO A 113 6.67 -14.80 -13.21
C PRO A 113 6.36 -14.01 -14.50
N THR A 114 5.11 -13.99 -14.96
CA THR A 114 4.72 -13.29 -16.19
C THR A 114 3.49 -12.42 -15.98
N ALA A 115 3.42 -11.29 -16.72
CA ALA A 115 2.30 -10.36 -16.63
C ALA A 115 0.96 -11.03 -16.99
N LYS A 116 0.96 -11.91 -18.00
CA LYS A 116 -0.22 -12.65 -18.43
C LYS A 116 -0.77 -13.56 -17.32
N GLU A 117 0.11 -14.30 -16.65
CA GLU A 117 -0.29 -15.16 -15.54
C GLU A 117 -0.73 -14.33 -14.34
N LEU A 118 -0.04 -13.23 -14.04
CA LEU A 118 -0.38 -12.36 -12.93
C LEU A 118 -1.79 -11.78 -13.10
N VAL A 119 -2.07 -11.15 -14.25
CA VAL A 119 -3.38 -10.56 -14.54
C VAL A 119 -4.49 -11.59 -14.41
N LYS A 120 -4.30 -12.81 -14.94
CA LYS A 120 -5.27 -13.89 -14.78
C LYS A 120 -5.55 -14.20 -13.30
N LYS A 121 -4.51 -14.35 -12.48
CA LYS A 121 -4.68 -14.61 -11.04
C LYS A 121 -5.37 -13.46 -10.30
N LEU A 122 -5.12 -12.21 -10.72
CA LEU A 122 -5.78 -11.03 -10.15
C LEU A 122 -7.27 -10.97 -10.52
N GLU A 123 -7.63 -11.35 -11.74
CA GLU A 123 -9.04 -11.44 -12.20
C GLU A 123 -9.82 -12.54 -11.47
N ASP A 124 -9.17 -13.67 -11.18
CA ASP A 124 -9.76 -14.81 -10.46
C ASP A 124 -9.79 -14.60 -8.93
N TYR A 125 -9.27 -13.48 -8.41
CA TYR A 125 -9.12 -13.25 -6.98
C TYR A 125 -10.46 -13.02 -6.27
N VAL A 126 -10.69 -13.80 -5.21
CA VAL A 126 -11.79 -13.59 -4.26
C VAL A 126 -11.18 -13.38 -2.86
N PRO A 127 -11.48 -12.26 -2.19
CA PRO A 127 -10.99 -12.02 -0.83
C PRO A 127 -11.72 -12.93 0.17
N GLU A 128 -11.07 -14.02 0.57
CA GLU A 128 -11.64 -15.06 1.47
C GLU A 128 -11.29 -14.86 2.95
N TYR A 129 -10.79 -13.69 3.38
CA TYR A 129 -10.47 -13.43 4.78
C TYR A 129 -11.50 -12.50 5.44
N GLU A 130 -12.01 -12.92 6.60
CA GLU A 130 -12.80 -12.06 7.50
C GLU A 130 -11.87 -11.22 8.38
N ILE A 131 -12.25 -9.97 8.60
CA ILE A 131 -11.43 -8.99 9.32
C ILE A 131 -12.14 -8.70 10.63
N GLY A 132 -11.47 -9.00 11.75
CA GLY A 132 -11.99 -8.79 13.09
C GLY A 132 -11.93 -7.33 13.58
N LEU A 133 -11.55 -6.39 12.71
CA LEU A 133 -11.44 -4.97 13.05
C LEU A 133 -12.67 -4.22 12.56
N VAL A 134 -13.51 -3.80 13.51
CA VAL A 134 -14.55 -2.81 13.29
C VAL A 134 -13.86 -1.45 13.29
N TRP A 135 -13.78 -0.80 12.12
CA TRP A 135 -13.46 0.62 12.06
C TRP A 135 -14.71 1.36 12.52
N GLU A 136 -14.71 1.87 13.76
CA GLU A 136 -15.71 2.85 14.15
C GLU A 136 -15.53 4.08 13.26
N ASP A 137 -16.61 4.52 12.60
CA ASP A 137 -16.62 5.80 11.89
C ASP A 137 -16.13 6.89 12.85
N GLN A 138 -15.13 7.67 12.43
CA GLN A 138 -14.52 8.74 13.24
C GLN A 138 -15.52 9.83 13.69
N ASP A 139 -16.75 9.79 13.17
CA ASP A 139 -17.85 10.68 13.55
C ASP A 139 -18.45 10.38 14.94
N GLN A 140 -18.01 9.33 15.64
CA GLN A 140 -18.55 8.94 16.96
C GLN A 140 -17.54 8.86 18.11
N ILE A 141 -16.32 9.41 17.99
CA ILE A 141 -15.44 9.52 19.16
C ILE A 141 -15.95 10.68 20.04
N PRO A 142 -16.48 10.41 21.27
CA PRO A 142 -16.83 11.50 22.18
C PRO A 142 -15.54 12.23 22.57
N SER A 143 -15.60 13.57 22.66
CA SER A 143 -14.43 14.46 22.82
C SER A 143 -13.61 14.28 24.11
N ASN A 144 -13.79 13.19 24.85
CA ASN A 144 -13.23 12.98 26.18
C ASN A 144 -12.40 11.69 26.33
N SER A 145 -11.87 11.16 25.23
CA SER A 145 -10.98 9.99 25.26
C SER A 145 -9.52 10.39 25.44
N LEU A 146 -9.09 10.36 26.71
CA LEU A 146 -7.74 10.10 27.25
C LEU A 146 -6.53 10.36 26.32
N VAL A 147 -6.24 11.63 26.07
CA VAL A 147 -4.83 12.06 25.90
C VAL A 147 -4.37 12.49 27.29
N PRO A 148 -3.39 11.83 27.94
CA PRO A 148 -2.80 12.37 29.15
C PRO A 148 -2.18 13.72 28.81
N GLU A 149 -2.49 14.76 29.58
CA GLU A 149 -1.84 16.06 29.39
C GLU A 149 -0.30 15.89 29.47
N PRO A 150 0.47 16.65 28.66
CA PRO A 150 1.92 16.59 28.73
C PRO A 150 2.37 16.91 30.16
N LEU A 151 3.20 16.03 30.74
CA LEU A 151 3.84 16.27 32.04
C LEU A 151 4.56 17.62 32.00
N GLU A 152 4.16 18.56 32.86
CA GLU A 152 4.85 19.83 33.02
C GLU A 152 6.33 19.57 33.33
N THR A 153 7.22 20.14 32.53
CA THR A 153 8.67 20.10 32.78
C THR A 153 8.96 20.93 34.05
N PRO A 154 9.69 20.38 35.04
CA PRO A 154 9.99 21.13 36.26
C PRO A 154 10.83 22.37 35.91
N ALA A 155 10.42 23.53 36.43
CA ALA A 155 11.19 24.75 36.33
C ALA A 155 12.59 24.54 36.95
N ILE A 156 13.62 24.73 36.14
CA ILE A 156 15.00 24.82 36.63
C ILE A 156 15.10 26.13 37.40
N THR A 157 15.05 26.07 38.73
CA THR A 157 15.42 27.20 39.57
C THR A 157 16.94 27.29 39.62
N SER A 158 17.52 28.28 38.93
CA SER A 158 18.91 28.67 39.09
C SER A 158 19.12 29.25 40.49
N SER A 159 20.04 28.69 41.25
CA SER A 159 20.66 29.33 42.43
C SER A 159 22.17 29.42 42.20
#